data_AF-A0A918MD16-F1
#
_entry.id   AF-A0A918MD16-F1
#
_cell.length_a   1.000
_cell.length_b   1.000
_cell.length_c   1.000
_cell.angle_alpha   90.00
_cell.angle_beta   90.00
_cell.angle_gamma   90.00
#
_symmetry.space_group_name_H-M   'P 1'
#
loop_
_entity.id
_entity.type
_entity.pdbx_description
1 polymer ?
#
loop_
_entity_poly.entity_id
_entity_poly.type
_entity_poly.pdbx_seq_one_letter_code
_entity_poly.pdbx_strand_id
1 'polypeptide(L)'
;MTLSFALRRLRTPALAAGFALALLVAVPGSAQAAGGSYTYITAAGQGFRVDEPQSDTCLPLVGGAIRFSNDTTDTAFLYGDSSCSGGWALVGVGATWDAPTGVQAFGVRLGSTALASKGARS
;
A
#
# COMPACT_ATOMS: atom_id res chain seq x y z
N MET A 1 -24.64 10.26 80.62
CA MET A 1 -25.17 8.92 80.92
C MET A 1 -25.16 8.09 79.65
N THR A 2 -24.50 6.91 79.71
CA THR A 2 -24.68 5.67 78.90
C THR A 2 -24.61 5.74 77.36
N LEU A 3 -23.50 5.39 76.69
CA LEU A 3 -22.84 4.09 76.38
C LEU A 3 -23.45 3.25 75.23
N SER A 4 -22.55 2.97 74.27
CA SER A 4 -22.44 1.80 73.38
C SER A 4 -23.37 1.73 72.16
N PHE A 5 -22.79 1.52 70.96
CA PHE A 5 -22.86 0.23 70.25
C PHE A 5 -21.78 0.12 69.15
N ALA A 6 -20.92 -0.90 69.33
CA ALA A 6 -20.29 -1.77 68.33
C ALA A 6 -19.33 -1.18 67.26
N LEU A 7 -18.02 -1.30 67.53
CA LEU A 7 -17.06 -1.59 66.47
C LEU A 7 -17.45 -2.91 65.77
N ARG A 8 -17.68 -2.87 64.46
CA ARG A 8 -17.65 -4.06 63.59
C ARG A 8 -16.52 -3.96 62.57
N ARG A 9 -15.91 -5.13 62.38
CA ARG A 9 -14.60 -5.43 61.80
C ARG A 9 -14.41 -5.00 60.34
N LEU A 10 -13.24 -4.39 60.13
CA LEU A 10 -12.23 -4.60 59.08
C LEU A 10 -12.60 -5.26 57.74
N ARG A 11 -12.08 -4.58 56.71
CA ARG A 11 -11.37 -5.07 55.50
C ARG A 11 -12.19 -5.57 54.33
N THR A 12 -12.26 -4.72 53.32
CA THR A 12 -12.21 -5.12 51.91
C THR A 12 -11.13 -4.31 51.19
N PRO A 13 -9.95 -4.90 50.92
CA PRO A 13 -8.98 -4.36 49.97
C PRO A 13 -9.30 -4.90 48.58
N ALA A 14 -9.64 -4.03 47.62
CA ALA A 14 -9.62 -4.41 46.22
C ALA A 14 -9.42 -3.18 45.34
N LEU A 15 -8.14 -2.97 45.03
CA LEU A 15 -7.59 -2.24 43.89
C LEU A 15 -8.63 -1.76 42.86
N ALA A 16 -8.83 -0.46 42.78
CA ALA A 16 -9.39 0.18 41.59
C ALA A 16 -8.33 0.17 40.48
N ALA A 17 -8.04 -0.99 39.91
CA ALA A 17 -7.30 -1.11 38.67
C ALA A 17 -8.30 -1.04 37.50
N GLY A 18 -8.76 0.17 37.21
CA GLY A 18 -9.56 0.47 36.02
C GLY A 18 -8.63 0.70 34.84
N PHE A 19 -8.64 -0.23 33.89
CA PHE A 19 -7.78 -0.29 32.71
C PHE A 19 -7.68 1.04 31.96
N ALA A 20 -6.46 1.54 31.76
CA ALA A 20 -6.18 2.52 30.72
C ALA A 20 -6.43 1.85 29.36
N LEU A 21 -7.56 2.18 28.73
CA LEU A 21 -7.89 1.72 27.39
C LEU A 21 -6.93 2.43 26.42
N ALA A 22 -5.81 1.79 26.10
CA ALA A 22 -4.89 2.28 25.09
C ALA A 22 -5.61 2.21 23.73
N LEU A 23 -6.09 3.36 23.25
CA LEU A 23 -6.53 3.55 21.88
C LEU A 23 -5.30 3.37 20.97
N LEU A 24 -5.07 2.14 20.52
CA LEU A 24 -4.21 1.88 19.36
C LEU A 24 -4.93 2.47 18.15
N VAL A 25 -4.71 3.75 17.91
CA VAL A 25 -5.08 4.39 16.64
C VAL A 25 -4.25 3.69 15.57
N ALA A 26 -4.89 2.78 14.84
CA ALA A 26 -4.33 2.21 13.62
C ALA A 26 -4.19 3.37 12.64
N VAL A 27 -3.01 3.97 12.58
CA VAL A 27 -2.67 4.96 11.57
C VAL A 27 -2.77 4.23 10.23
N PRO A 28 -3.65 4.65 9.30
CA PRO A 28 -3.64 4.09 7.96
C PRO A 28 -2.24 4.31 7.40
N GLY A 29 -1.58 3.22 6.97
CA GLY A 29 -0.23 3.28 6.41
C GLY A 29 -0.21 4.35 5.33
N SER A 30 0.56 5.41 5.55
CA SER A 30 0.76 6.47 4.58
C SER A 30 1.31 5.84 3.31
N ALA A 31 0.72 6.09 2.15
CA ALA A 31 1.31 5.67 0.88
C ALA A 31 2.64 6.40 0.69
N GLN A 32 3.73 5.64 0.66
CA GLN A 32 5.09 6.13 0.46
C GLN A 32 5.27 6.44 -1.02
N ALA A 33 6.05 7.46 -1.36
CA ALA A 33 6.45 7.68 -2.75
C ALA A 33 7.63 6.77 -3.10
N ALA A 34 7.56 6.12 -4.26
CA ALA A 34 8.72 5.51 -4.88
C ALA A 34 9.58 6.66 -5.40
N GLY A 35 10.70 6.94 -4.72
CA GLY A 35 11.56 8.06 -5.07
C GLY A 35 12.07 7.93 -6.50
N GLY A 36 12.25 9.04 -7.22
CA GLY A 36 12.70 9.03 -8.61
C GLY A 36 11.53 9.18 -9.60
N SER A 37 11.60 8.51 -10.75
CA SER A 37 10.58 8.65 -11.81
C SER A 37 10.44 7.41 -12.67
N TYR A 38 9.28 7.19 -13.28
CA TYR A 38 9.17 6.28 -14.41
C TYR A 38 8.76 7.01 -15.69
N THR A 39 9.09 6.42 -16.83
CA THR A 39 8.62 6.89 -18.14
C THR A 39 7.99 5.75 -18.91
N TYR A 40 7.06 6.07 -19.81
CA TYR A 40 6.50 5.09 -20.71
C TYR A 40 6.14 5.68 -22.06
N ILE A 41 6.10 4.83 -23.09
CA ILE A 41 5.73 5.18 -24.45
C ILE A 41 4.51 4.36 -24.86
N THR A 42 3.52 5.00 -25.47
CA THR A 42 2.32 4.33 -25.98
C THR A 42 2.51 3.79 -27.39
N ALA A 43 1.60 2.93 -27.84
CA ALA A 43 1.61 2.44 -29.23
C ALA A 43 1.49 3.58 -30.27
N ALA A 44 0.93 4.73 -29.87
CA ALA A 44 0.85 5.95 -30.69
C ALA A 44 2.16 6.77 -30.69
N GLY A 45 3.21 6.32 -30.00
CA GLY A 45 4.49 7.01 -29.87
C GLY A 45 4.49 8.15 -28.85
N GLN A 46 3.44 8.29 -28.03
CA GLN A 46 3.36 9.33 -27.02
C GLN A 46 4.18 8.94 -25.80
N GLY A 47 5.09 9.82 -25.38
CA GLY A 47 5.91 9.64 -24.18
C GLY A 47 5.31 10.33 -22.96
N PHE A 48 5.35 9.65 -21.82
CA PHE A 48 4.90 10.17 -20.53
C PHE A 48 6.00 9.99 -19.49
N ARG A 49 6.03 10.89 -18.52
CA ARG A 49 6.91 10.85 -17.35
C ARG A 49 6.07 11.09 -16.11
N VAL A 50 6.32 10.31 -15.06
CA VAL A 50 5.72 10.50 -13.75
C VAL A 50 6.84 10.54 -12.73
N ASP A 51 6.94 11.67 -12.04
CA ASP A 51 7.91 11.93 -10.99
C ASP A 51 7.31 11.61 -9.61
N GLU A 52 8.12 11.03 -8.74
CA GLU A 52 7.80 10.61 -7.38
C GLU A 52 6.46 9.85 -7.27
N PRO A 53 6.26 8.79 -8.07
CA PRO A 53 4.99 8.05 -8.09
C PRO A 53 4.70 7.38 -6.74
N GLN A 54 3.42 7.23 -6.40
CA GLN A 54 3.03 6.54 -5.17
C GLN A 54 3.37 5.04 -5.24
N SER A 55 4.09 4.54 -4.24
CA SER A 55 4.31 3.11 -4.01
C SER A 55 3.00 2.43 -3.61
N ASP A 56 2.94 1.13 -3.85
CA ASP A 56 1.88 0.20 -3.46
C ASP A 56 0.48 0.55 -3.99
N THR A 57 0.41 1.54 -4.88
CA THR A 57 -0.79 2.07 -5.51
C THR A 57 -0.84 1.64 -6.97
N CYS A 58 -2.04 1.31 -7.48
CA CYS A 58 -2.20 1.07 -8.90
C CYS A 58 -2.32 2.41 -9.63
N LEU A 59 -1.36 2.66 -10.52
CA LEU A 59 -1.31 3.87 -11.32
C LEU A 59 -1.67 3.51 -12.77
N PRO A 60 -2.69 4.15 -13.37
CA PRO A 60 -3.08 3.87 -14.74
C PRO A 60 -2.04 4.39 -15.74
N LEU A 61 -1.75 3.58 -16.76
CA LEU A 61 -0.92 3.96 -17.91
C LEU A 61 -1.84 4.33 -19.07
N VAL A 62 -2.17 5.61 -19.14
CA VAL A 62 -3.15 6.13 -20.11
C VAL A 62 -2.65 5.87 -21.53
N GLY A 63 -3.49 5.24 -22.35
CA GLY A 63 -3.16 4.90 -23.73
C GLY A 63 -2.36 3.61 -23.91
N GLY A 64 -2.01 2.91 -22.82
CA GLY A 64 -1.32 1.62 -22.86
C GLY A 64 0.16 1.75 -23.20
N ALA A 65 1.04 1.30 -22.30
CA ALA A 65 2.48 1.32 -22.50
C ALA A 65 2.94 0.12 -23.35
N ILE A 66 3.73 0.41 -24.38
CA ILE A 66 4.52 -0.58 -25.14
C ILE A 66 6.01 -0.58 -24.75
N ARG A 67 6.45 0.46 -24.04
CA ARG A 67 7.79 0.56 -23.46
C ARG A 67 7.69 1.28 -22.12
N PHE A 68 8.42 0.82 -21.12
CA PHE A 68 8.41 1.39 -19.76
C PHE A 68 9.84 1.41 -19.19
N SER A 69 10.31 2.55 -18.69
CA SER A 69 11.58 2.70 -17.98
C SER A 69 11.31 3.01 -16.51
N ASN A 70 11.96 2.27 -15.63
CA ASN A 70 11.81 2.43 -14.19
C ASN A 70 13.08 3.03 -13.57
N ASP A 71 13.10 4.35 -13.38
CA ASP A 71 14.19 5.07 -12.70
C ASP A 71 13.77 5.45 -11.27
N THR A 72 12.86 4.67 -10.66
CA THR A 72 12.44 4.85 -9.27
C THR A 72 13.27 3.99 -8.31
N THR A 73 13.09 4.16 -7.01
CA THR A 73 13.70 3.30 -5.97
C THR A 73 13.04 1.94 -5.82
N ASP A 74 11.87 1.75 -6.44
CA ASP A 74 11.01 0.59 -6.22
C ASP A 74 10.90 -0.26 -7.48
N THR A 75 10.67 -1.57 -7.32
CA THR A 75 10.40 -2.44 -8.46
C THR A 75 9.01 -2.16 -9.02
N ALA A 76 8.88 -2.08 -10.35
CA ALA A 76 7.62 -1.85 -11.03
C ALA A 76 7.01 -3.18 -11.53
N PHE A 77 5.69 -3.30 -11.37
CA PHE A 77 4.87 -4.41 -11.82
C PHE A 77 3.85 -3.89 -12.83
N LEU A 78 3.98 -4.32 -14.07
CA LEU A 78 3.15 -3.88 -15.20
C LEU A 78 2.01 -4.86 -15.43
N TYR A 79 0.79 -4.35 -15.49
CA TYR A 79 -0.45 -5.12 -15.62
C TYR A 79 -1.13 -4.88 -16.96
N GLY A 80 -1.82 -5.89 -17.46
CA GLY A 80 -2.60 -5.82 -18.70
C GLY A 80 -3.91 -5.03 -18.57
N ASP A 81 -4.27 -4.56 -17.39
CA ASP A 81 -5.43 -3.71 -17.14
C ASP A 81 -5.10 -2.56 -16.17
N SER A 82 -5.92 -1.51 -16.21
CA SER A 82 -5.75 -0.30 -15.40
C SER A 82 -6.14 -0.45 -13.93
N SER A 83 -6.71 -1.60 -13.54
CA SER A 83 -7.03 -1.94 -12.15
C SER A 83 -5.92 -2.76 -11.49
N CYS A 84 -4.83 -3.02 -12.21
CA CYS A 84 -3.70 -3.83 -11.78
C CYS A 84 -4.13 -5.21 -11.27
N SER A 85 -4.99 -5.89 -12.04
CA SER A 85 -5.47 -7.23 -11.76
C SER A 85 -4.75 -8.29 -12.58
N GLY A 86 -4.81 -9.54 -12.13
CA GLY A 86 -4.25 -10.66 -12.89
C GLY A 86 -2.72 -10.71 -12.93
N GLY A 87 -2.19 -11.22 -14.04
CA GLY A 87 -0.76 -11.43 -14.24
C GLY A 87 -0.01 -10.13 -14.55
N TRP A 88 1.26 -10.10 -14.20
CA TRP A 88 2.11 -8.92 -14.37
C TRP A 88 3.49 -9.26 -14.95
N ALA A 89 4.11 -8.26 -15.56
CA ALA A 89 5.53 -8.26 -15.91
C ALA A 89 6.32 -7.43 -14.89
N LEU A 90 7.55 -7.85 -14.58
CA LEU A 90 8.42 -7.19 -13.61
C LEU A 90 9.44 -6.30 -14.32
N VAL A 91 9.62 -5.08 -13.82
CA VAL A 91 10.65 -4.14 -14.27
C VAL A 91 11.44 -3.67 -13.05
N GLY A 92 12.67 -4.15 -12.93
CA GLY A 92 13.57 -3.76 -11.85
C GLY A 92 13.93 -2.28 -11.87
N VAL A 93 14.57 -1.80 -10.80
CA VAL A 93 15.13 -0.45 -10.73
C VAL A 93 16.22 -0.27 -11.78
N GLY A 94 16.19 0.83 -12.52
CA GLY A 94 17.07 1.13 -13.64
C GLY A 94 16.84 0.27 -14.89
N ALA A 95 15.80 -0.57 -14.89
CA ALA A 95 15.50 -1.46 -16.01
C ALA A 95 14.45 -0.85 -16.94
N THR A 96 14.46 -1.35 -18.18
CA THR A 96 13.44 -1.05 -19.17
C THR A 96 12.73 -2.33 -19.57
N TRP A 97 11.42 -2.21 -19.79
CA TRP A 97 10.59 -3.24 -20.39
C TRP A 97 10.13 -2.79 -21.77
N ASP A 98 10.23 -3.70 -22.72
CA ASP A 98 9.66 -3.58 -24.06
C ASP A 98 8.58 -4.64 -24.24
N ALA A 99 7.41 -4.21 -24.69
CA ALA A 99 6.27 -5.10 -24.84
C ALA A 99 6.50 -6.11 -25.97
N PRO A 100 6.17 -7.40 -25.76
CA PRO A 100 6.00 -8.33 -26.85
C PRO A 100 4.96 -7.83 -27.87
N THR A 101 5.06 -8.28 -29.12
CA THR A 101 4.12 -7.88 -30.18
C THR A 101 2.67 -8.12 -29.77
N GLY A 102 1.84 -7.07 -29.86
CA GLY A 102 0.41 -7.12 -29.51
C GLY A 102 0.11 -6.99 -28.00
N VAL A 103 1.12 -6.85 -27.15
CA VAL A 103 0.96 -6.67 -25.71
C VAL A 103 1.08 -5.20 -25.33
N GLN A 104 0.30 -4.76 -24.35
CA GLN A 104 0.38 -3.44 -23.74
C GLN A 104 0.15 -3.55 -22.24
N ALA A 105 0.80 -2.67 -21.47
CA ALA A 105 0.52 -2.52 -20.05
C ALA A 105 -0.38 -1.30 -19.81
N PHE A 106 -1.46 -1.48 -19.05
CA PHE A 106 -2.44 -0.42 -18.76
C PHE A 106 -2.42 0.04 -17.30
N GLY A 107 -1.67 -0.66 -16.45
CA GLY A 107 -1.47 -0.28 -15.06
C GLY A 107 -0.06 -0.60 -14.59
N VAL A 108 0.44 0.17 -13.62
CA VAL A 108 1.69 -0.10 -12.92
C VAL A 108 1.48 -0.03 -11.41
N ARG A 109 2.11 -0.94 -10.67
CA ARG A 109 2.33 -0.81 -9.22
C ARG A 109 3.82 -0.79 -8.94
N LEU A 110 4.27 0.13 -8.10
CA LEU A 110 5.65 0.16 -7.63
C LEU A 110 5.72 -0.38 -6.19
N GLY A 111 6.78 -1.10 -5.84
CA GLY A 111 6.99 -1.61 -4.49
C GLY A 111 6.54 -3.06 -4.34
N SER A 112 5.39 -3.32 -3.70
CA SER A 112 4.90 -4.67 -3.44
C SER A 112 3.69 -5.04 -4.29
N THR A 113 3.60 -6.32 -4.68
CA THR A 113 2.38 -6.90 -5.30
C THR A 113 1.37 -7.42 -4.28
N ALA A 114 1.75 -7.50 -2.99
CA ALA A 114 0.97 -8.15 -1.93
C ALA A 114 -0.44 -7.57 -1.71
N LEU A 115 -0.68 -6.32 -2.09
CA LEU A 115 -2.02 -5.70 -2.02
C LEU A 115 -2.91 -6.09 -3.20
N ALA A 116 -2.36 -6.41 -4.38
CA ALA A 116 -3.16 -6.88 -5.52
C ALA A 116 -3.75 -8.28 -5.25
N SER A 117 -3.09 -9.09 -4.42
CA SER A 117 -3.53 -10.45 -4.08
C SER A 117 -4.60 -10.50 -2.98
N LYS A 118 -4.85 -9.40 -2.25
CA LYS A 118 -5.74 -9.40 -1.07
C LYS A 118 -7.24 -9.25 -1.41
N GLY A 119 -7.61 -9.29 -2.69
CA GLY A 119 -9.00 -9.22 -3.16
C GLY A 119 -9.62 -10.56 -3.59
N ALA A 120 -8.85 -11.65 -3.67
CA ALA A 120 -9.33 -12.95 -4.17
C ALA A 120 -9.33 -13.99 -3.06
N ARG A 121 -10.29 -13.90 -2.12
CA ARG A 121 -10.74 -15.02 -1.27
C ARG A 121 -12.02 -14.63 -0.52
N SER A 122 -13.16 -15.08 -1.04
CA SER A 122 -14.32 -15.59 -0.28
C SER A 122 -15.14 -16.46 -1.22
#